data_AF-A0A8J6CAL1-F1
#
_entry.id   AF-A0A8J6CAL1-F1
#
_cell.length_a   1.000
_cell.length_b   1.000
_cell.length_c   1.000
_cell.angle_alpha   90.00
_cell.angle_beta   90.00
_cell.angle_gamma   90.00
#
_symmetry.space_group_name_H-M   'P 1'
#
loop_
_entity.id
_entity.type
_entity.pdbx_description
1 polymer ?
#
loop_
_entity_poly.entity_id
_entity_poly.type
_entity_poly.pdbx_seq_one_letter_code
_entity_poly.pdbx_strand_id
1 'polypeptide(L)'
;MARHRAALGAIALLVAASGAAPTTRLRVCAGSSCSGRCVGAFEPVRAFEAVANAPCSRCADVELETVHCMNMCKRGPNVRLIHAGELATVPAEMGEVERTRRAFQGVLDDERVLRVWSLAACAAAGTLGDGLVLHGPPPDEALTG
;
A
#
# COMPACT_ATOMS: atom_id res chain seq x y z
N MET A 1 -22.51 1.88 -62.11
CA MET A 1 -22.16 0.94 -61.03
C MET A 1 -21.45 1.72 -59.94
N ALA A 2 -22.08 1.82 -58.77
CA ALA A 2 -21.61 2.59 -57.63
C ALA A 2 -20.47 1.86 -56.89
N ARG A 3 -19.52 2.62 -56.33
CA ARG A 3 -19.21 2.60 -54.88
C ARG A 3 -18.06 3.56 -54.56
N HIS A 4 -18.44 4.59 -53.81
CA HIS A 4 -17.59 5.45 -53.01
C HIS A 4 -16.70 4.64 -52.06
N ARG A 5 -15.45 5.07 -51.85
CA ARG A 5 -14.73 4.87 -50.59
C ARG A 5 -13.91 6.10 -50.26
N ALA A 6 -14.50 6.96 -49.44
CA ALA A 6 -13.80 7.97 -48.66
C ALA A 6 -13.02 7.25 -47.55
N ALA A 7 -11.72 7.49 -47.46
CA ALA A 7 -10.91 7.09 -46.32
C ALA A 7 -10.78 8.31 -45.40
N LEU A 8 -11.66 8.41 -44.41
CA LEU A 8 -11.49 9.31 -43.28
C LEU A 8 -10.42 8.70 -42.37
N GLY A 9 -9.25 9.32 -42.37
CA GLY A 9 -8.18 9.01 -41.42
C GLY A 9 -8.63 9.33 -40.01
N ALA A 10 -8.65 8.30 -39.16
CA ALA A 10 -8.88 8.46 -37.73
C ALA A 10 -7.65 9.14 -37.12
N ILE A 11 -7.81 10.39 -36.67
CA ILE A 11 -6.86 11.07 -35.80
C ILE A 11 -6.99 10.41 -34.43
N ALA A 12 -6.04 9.56 -34.06
CA ALA A 12 -5.92 9.05 -32.72
C ALA A 12 -5.46 10.19 -31.80
N LEU A 13 -6.37 10.66 -30.94
CA LEU A 13 -6.04 11.52 -29.82
C LEU A 13 -5.24 10.68 -28.80
N LEU A 14 -3.93 10.90 -28.73
CA LEU A 14 -3.10 10.44 -27.63
C LEU A 14 -3.38 11.32 -26.40
N VAL A 15 -4.16 10.79 -25.45
CA VAL A 15 -4.26 11.38 -24.12
C VAL A 15 -2.97 11.05 -23.37
N ALA A 16 -2.11 12.06 -23.18
CA ALA A 16 -1.00 11.97 -22.26
C ALA A 16 -1.57 11.94 -20.83
N ALA A 17 -1.68 10.75 -20.25
CA ALA A 17 -1.88 10.62 -18.81
C ALA A 17 -0.62 11.17 -18.13
N SER A 18 -0.76 12.30 -17.45
CA SER A 18 0.31 12.95 -16.70
C SER A 18 0.94 11.93 -15.73
N GLY A 19 2.21 11.60 -15.99
CA GLY A 19 3.00 10.62 -15.24
C GLY A 19 3.42 11.13 -13.87
N ALA A 20 2.48 11.19 -12.93
CA ALA A 20 2.84 11.02 -11.53
C ALA A 20 3.10 9.52 -11.32
N ALA A 21 4.30 9.16 -10.84
CA ALA A 21 4.57 7.80 -10.42
C ALA A 21 3.46 7.37 -9.42
N PRO A 22 2.96 6.12 -9.49
CA PRO A 22 1.93 5.67 -8.57
C PRO A 22 2.44 5.84 -7.15
N THR A 23 1.77 6.69 -6.37
CA THR A 23 2.14 6.94 -4.98
C THR A 23 1.92 5.65 -4.20
N THR A 24 3.00 5.09 -3.69
CA THR A 24 2.94 3.92 -2.81
C THR A 24 2.93 4.41 -1.38
N ARG A 25 2.07 3.83 -0.56
CA ARG A 25 1.89 4.24 0.82
C ARG A 25 1.68 3.03 1.71
N LEU A 26 2.29 3.07 2.89
CA LEU A 26 1.97 2.19 3.99
C LEU A 26 1.10 2.93 5.00
N ARG A 27 -0.11 2.42 5.20
CA ARG A 27 -1.00 2.90 6.24
C ARG A 27 -0.86 2.02 7.47
N VAL A 28 -0.50 2.60 8.62
CA VAL A 28 -0.15 1.86 9.85
C VAL A 28 -1.17 2.15 10.95
N CYS A 29 -1.70 1.11 11.62
CA CYS A 29 -2.55 1.27 12.80
C CYS A 29 -1.75 1.82 14.00
N ALA A 30 -2.24 2.89 14.62
CA ALA A 30 -1.64 3.55 15.80
C ALA A 30 -2.59 3.68 17.00
N GLY A 31 -3.78 3.08 16.95
CA GLY A 31 -4.80 3.27 18.00
C GLY A 31 -4.41 2.69 19.35
N SER A 32 -5.06 3.18 20.40
CA SER A 32 -4.86 2.72 21.78
C SER A 32 -5.10 1.23 21.99
N SER A 33 -5.93 0.60 21.15
CA SER A 33 -6.09 -0.86 21.14
C SER A 33 -4.91 -1.58 20.47
N CYS A 34 -4.27 -0.95 19.49
CA CYS A 34 -3.02 -1.38 18.86
C CYS A 34 -1.80 -1.11 19.76
N SER A 35 -1.84 -0.18 20.73
CA SER A 35 -0.76 0.01 21.73
C SER A 35 -1.03 -0.67 23.08
N GLY A 36 -2.30 -0.87 23.44
CA GLY A 36 -2.74 -1.44 24.73
C GLY A 36 -2.94 -2.96 24.75
N ARG A 37 -3.35 -3.59 23.63
CA ARG A 37 -3.38 -5.07 23.50
C ARG A 37 -2.09 -5.63 22.93
N CYS A 38 -1.33 -4.83 22.19
CA CYS A 38 0.03 -5.16 21.78
C CYS A 38 0.94 -4.70 22.92
N VAL A 39 0.95 -5.47 24.01
CA VAL A 39 1.61 -5.09 25.25
C VAL A 39 3.09 -4.79 25.03
N GLY A 40 3.46 -3.51 25.10
CA GLY A 40 4.61 -3.02 25.87
C GLY A 40 6.04 -3.15 25.31
N ALA A 41 6.27 -3.63 24.08
CA ALA A 41 7.64 -3.72 23.54
C ALA A 41 7.84 -3.15 22.13
N PHE A 42 6.78 -3.00 21.32
CA PHE A 42 6.93 -2.66 19.91
C PHE A 42 6.00 -1.51 19.49
N GLU A 43 6.60 -0.42 19.05
CA GLU A 43 5.92 0.76 18.53
C GLU A 43 5.99 0.74 16.99
N PRO A 44 4.99 0.19 16.28
CA PRO A 44 5.06 -0.09 14.85
C PRO A 44 5.27 1.18 14.04
N VAL A 45 4.63 2.28 14.41
CA VAL A 45 4.80 3.58 13.74
C VAL A 45 6.24 4.05 13.83
N ARG A 46 6.83 4.03 15.03
CA ARG A 46 8.24 4.39 15.24
C ARG A 46 9.19 3.47 14.50
N ALA A 47 8.90 2.18 14.43
CA ALA A 47 9.70 1.22 13.68
C ALA A 47 9.68 1.52 12.18
N PHE A 48 8.50 1.78 11.60
CA PHE A 48 8.39 2.21 10.19
C PHE A 48 9.07 3.56 9.94
N GLU A 49 8.92 4.54 10.83
CA GLU A 49 9.61 5.83 10.74
C GLU A 49 11.13 5.67 10.77
N ALA A 50 11.66 4.77 11.61
CA ALA A 50 13.09 4.48 11.66
C ALA A 50 13.59 3.91 10.33
N VAL A 51 12.84 2.98 9.72
CA VAL A 51 13.17 2.42 8.40
C VAL A 51 13.08 3.49 7.31
N ALA A 52 12.03 4.31 7.29
CA ALA A 52 11.84 5.38 6.29
C ALA A 52 12.97 6.42 6.33
N ASN A 53 13.47 6.73 7.52
CA ASN A 53 14.51 7.73 7.72
C ASN A 53 15.94 7.20 7.51
N ALA A 54 16.12 5.87 7.41
CA ALA A 54 17.42 5.25 7.20
C ALA A 54 18.01 5.65 5.83
N PRO A 55 19.33 5.95 5.73
CA PRO A 55 19.94 6.51 4.52
C PRO A 55 19.67 5.72 3.23
N CYS A 56 19.68 4.38 3.30
CA CYS A 56 19.47 3.51 2.15
C CYS A 56 17.99 3.35 1.76
N SER A 57 17.06 3.68 2.65
CA SER A 57 15.61 3.54 2.43
C SER A 57 14.98 4.76 1.78
N ARG A 58 15.66 5.91 1.82
CA ARG A 58 15.19 7.19 1.24
C ARG A 58 15.11 7.18 -0.29
N CYS A 59 15.62 6.15 -0.93
CA CYS A 59 15.52 5.96 -2.38
C CYS A 59 14.16 5.38 -2.83
N ALA A 60 13.31 4.96 -1.90
CA ALA A 60 12.00 4.43 -2.19
C ALA A 60 10.93 5.53 -2.06
N ASP A 61 10.10 5.70 -3.09
CA ASP A 61 8.93 6.58 -3.08
C ASP A 61 7.76 5.92 -2.30
N VAL A 62 7.96 5.72 -1.00
CA VAL A 62 6.98 5.15 -0.07
C VAL A 62 6.59 6.17 0.99
N GLU A 63 5.31 6.53 1.00
CA GLU A 63 4.72 7.38 2.03
C GLU A 63 4.32 6.57 3.26
N LEU A 64 4.48 7.14 4.45
CA LEU A 64 3.88 6.62 5.68
C LEU A 64 2.64 7.43 6.04
N GLU A 65 1.53 6.74 6.28
CA GLU A 65 0.29 7.31 6.81
C GLU A 65 -0.09 6.57 8.09
N THR A 66 -0.41 7.32 9.12
CA THR A 66 -0.85 6.77 10.40
C THR A 66 -2.35 6.91 10.53
N VAL A 67 -3.02 5.85 10.98
CA VAL A 67 -4.46 5.88 11.28
C VAL A 67 -4.74 5.38 12.68
N HIS A 68 -5.77 5.96 13.31
CA HIS A 68 -6.14 5.58 14.66
C HIS A 68 -6.62 4.13 14.71
N CYS A 69 -7.53 3.69 13.85
CA CYS A 69 -8.07 2.33 13.95
C CYS A 69 -8.41 1.76 12.58
N MET A 70 -8.00 0.51 12.35
CA MET A 70 -8.40 -0.27 11.18
C MET A 70 -9.52 -1.29 11.48
N ASN A 71 -10.07 -1.27 12.70
CA ASN A 71 -11.01 -2.26 13.23
C ASN A 71 -10.49 -3.72 13.17
N MET A 72 -9.17 -3.90 13.34
CA MET A 72 -8.46 -5.18 13.23
C MET A 72 -7.60 -5.51 14.46
N CYS A 73 -7.96 -4.99 15.62
CA CYS A 73 -7.12 -5.00 16.84
C CYS A 73 -6.89 -6.37 17.49
N LYS A 74 -7.46 -7.47 16.95
CA LYS A 74 -7.33 -8.81 17.56
C LYS A 74 -5.95 -9.46 17.34
N ARG A 75 -5.16 -9.01 16.36
CA ARG A 75 -3.96 -9.72 15.87
C ARG A 75 -2.72 -8.82 15.78
N GLY A 76 -2.61 -7.82 16.65
CA GLY A 76 -1.47 -6.90 16.65
C GLY A 76 -1.68 -5.65 15.80
N PRO A 77 -0.65 -4.83 15.61
CA PRO A 77 -0.67 -3.74 14.64
C PRO A 77 -0.89 -4.28 13.24
N ASN A 78 -1.69 -3.56 12.46
CA ASN A 78 -2.00 -3.91 11.08
C ASN A 78 -1.49 -2.83 10.16
N VAL A 79 -1.07 -3.24 8.97
CA VAL A 79 -0.54 -2.35 7.94
C VAL A 79 -1.21 -2.64 6.61
N ARG A 80 -1.69 -1.60 5.93
CA ARG A 80 -2.21 -1.71 4.56
C ARG A 80 -1.17 -1.17 3.61
N LEU A 81 -0.93 -1.91 2.52
CA LEU A 81 -0.23 -1.40 1.36
C LEU A 81 -1.26 -0.73 0.44
N ILE A 82 -1.00 0.52 0.08
CA ILE A 82 -1.79 1.28 -0.88
C ILE A 82 -0.86 1.61 -2.05
N HIS A 83 -1.28 1.31 -3.26
CA HIS A 83 -0.52 1.59 -4.47
C HIS A 83 -1.46 2.19 -5.51
N ALA A 84 -1.06 3.30 -6.13
CA ALA A 84 -1.90 4.02 -7.09
C ALA A 84 -3.29 4.38 -6.55
N GLY A 85 -3.40 4.64 -5.23
CA GLY A 85 -4.67 4.94 -4.56
C GLY A 85 -5.55 3.73 -4.23
N GLU A 86 -5.12 2.51 -4.56
CA GLU A 86 -5.86 1.28 -4.30
C GLU A 86 -5.21 0.44 -3.20
N LEU A 87 -6.03 -0.29 -2.42
CA LEU A 87 -5.53 -1.35 -1.55
C LEU A 87 -4.82 -2.40 -2.38
N ALA A 88 -3.63 -2.77 -1.95
CA ALA A 88 -2.84 -3.78 -2.62
C ALA A 88 -2.53 -4.95 -1.68
N THR A 89 -2.46 -6.14 -2.26
CA THR A 89 -1.98 -7.36 -1.59
C THR A 89 -0.85 -7.98 -2.39
N VAL A 90 0.06 -8.68 -1.69
CA VAL A 90 1.13 -9.46 -2.29
C VAL A 90 0.89 -10.93 -1.93
N PRO A 91 0.20 -11.73 -2.77
CA PRO A 91 -0.29 -13.05 -2.38
C PRO A 91 0.79 -14.04 -1.93
N ALA A 92 2.00 -13.92 -2.46
CA ALA A 92 3.16 -14.74 -2.08
C ALA A 92 3.66 -14.44 -0.65
N GLU A 93 3.39 -13.25 -0.13
CA GLU A 93 3.93 -12.75 1.15
C GLU A 93 2.85 -12.63 2.24
N MET A 94 1.59 -12.79 1.85
CA MET A 94 0.42 -12.63 2.71
C MET A 94 -0.28 -13.97 2.90
N GLY A 95 -0.56 -14.33 4.15
CA GLY A 95 -1.41 -15.47 4.48
C GLY A 95 -2.87 -15.24 4.06
N GLU A 96 -3.69 -16.30 4.09
CA GLU A 96 -5.11 -16.23 3.68
C GLU A 96 -5.87 -15.09 4.38
N VAL A 97 -5.75 -15.02 5.71
CA VAL A 97 -6.41 -13.99 6.53
C VAL A 97 -5.97 -12.58 6.14
N GLU A 98 -4.68 -12.38 5.88
CA GLU A 98 -4.11 -11.09 5.49
C GLU A 98 -4.63 -10.67 4.11
N ARG A 99 -4.69 -11.60 3.15
CA ARG A 99 -5.25 -11.36 1.82
C ARG A 99 -6.73 -11.00 1.88
N THR A 100 -7.53 -11.74 2.65
CA THR A 100 -8.95 -11.46 2.84
C THR A 100 -9.18 -10.09 3.47
N ARG A 101 -8.35 -9.70 4.44
CA ARG A 101 -8.45 -8.41 5.14
C ARG A 101 -7.73 -7.27 4.43
N ARG A 102 -6.99 -7.58 3.36
CA ARG A 102 -6.18 -6.65 2.58
C ARG A 102 -5.21 -5.84 3.46
N ALA A 103 -4.64 -6.52 4.46
CA ALA A 103 -3.75 -5.92 5.44
C ALA A 103 -2.78 -6.95 5.99
N PHE A 104 -1.50 -6.58 6.13
CA PHE A 104 -0.53 -7.31 6.93
C PHE A 104 -0.93 -7.23 8.39
N GLN A 105 -0.90 -8.37 9.08
CA GLN A 105 -1.28 -8.49 10.48
C GLN A 105 -0.07 -8.92 11.31
N GLY A 106 -0.10 -8.64 12.61
CA GLY A 106 0.95 -9.07 13.53
C GLY A 106 2.30 -8.44 13.23
N VAL A 107 2.32 -7.16 12.83
CA VAL A 107 3.58 -6.42 12.63
C VAL A 107 4.14 -6.03 14.01
N LEU A 108 4.88 -6.95 14.62
CA LEU A 108 5.30 -6.93 16.02
C LEU A 108 6.83 -6.90 16.22
N ASP A 109 7.60 -6.95 15.14
CA ASP A 109 9.06 -6.95 15.15
C ASP A 109 9.65 -6.21 13.94
N ASP A 110 10.93 -5.87 14.04
CA ASP A 110 11.65 -5.12 13.00
C ASP A 110 11.78 -5.92 11.69
N GLU A 111 11.87 -7.25 11.76
CA GLU A 111 11.96 -8.11 10.57
C GLU A 111 10.69 -7.98 9.73
N ARG A 112 9.52 -8.07 10.36
CA ARG A 112 8.23 -7.91 9.70
C ARG A 112 8.05 -6.50 9.16
N VAL A 113 8.48 -5.47 9.89
CA VAL A 113 8.48 -4.07 9.40
C VAL A 113 9.35 -3.93 8.16
N LEU A 114 10.60 -4.40 8.20
CA LEU A 114 11.53 -4.33 7.06
C LEU A 114 10.98 -5.09 5.85
N ARG A 115 10.36 -6.25 6.06
CA ARG A 115 9.73 -7.03 4.99
C ARG A 115 8.57 -6.26 4.35
N VAL A 116 7.66 -5.71 5.15
CA VAL A 116 6.53 -4.92 4.64
C VAL A 116 7.01 -3.66 3.92
N TRP A 117 8.01 -2.97 4.47
CA TRP A 117 8.65 -1.81 3.84
C TRP A 117 9.28 -2.17 2.49
N SER A 118 10.03 -3.27 2.44
CA SER A 118 10.66 -3.73 1.21
C SER A 118 9.65 -4.03 0.11
N LEU A 119 8.49 -4.61 0.47
CA LEU A 119 7.40 -4.83 -0.49
C LEU A 119 6.80 -3.52 -0.99
N ALA A 120 6.62 -2.53 -0.11
CA ALA A 120 6.18 -1.21 -0.54
C ALA A 120 7.22 -0.54 -1.47
N ALA A 121 8.51 -0.65 -1.15
CA ALA A 121 9.57 -0.12 -1.99
C ALA A 121 9.62 -0.80 -3.37
N CYS A 122 9.46 -2.13 -3.42
CA CYS A 122 9.36 -2.87 -4.69
C CYS A 122 8.09 -2.49 -5.48
N ALA A 123 6.97 -2.24 -4.80
CA ALA A 123 5.76 -1.75 -5.45
C ALA A 123 5.99 -0.34 -6.05
N ALA A 124 6.60 0.57 -5.30
CA ALA A 124 6.93 1.92 -5.75
C ALA A 124 7.89 1.90 -6.96
N ALA A 125 8.88 1.01 -6.94
CA ALA A 125 9.82 0.83 -8.04
C ALA A 125 9.24 0.05 -9.24
N GLY A 126 8.01 -0.47 -9.14
CA GLY A 126 7.38 -1.29 -10.18
C GLY A 126 8.01 -2.68 -10.35
N THR A 127 8.81 -3.15 -9.38
CA THR A 127 9.55 -4.42 -9.48
C THR A 127 8.78 -5.64 -9.00
N LEU A 128 7.60 -5.45 -8.38
CA LEU A 128 6.72 -6.56 -8.00
C LEU A 128 6.01 -7.21 -9.19
N GLY A 129 5.87 -6.51 -10.33
CA GLY A 129 5.16 -7.01 -11.52
C GLY A 129 3.79 -7.61 -11.18
N ASP A 130 3.54 -8.82 -11.67
CA ASP A 130 2.29 -9.58 -11.43
C ASP A 130 2.11 -10.06 -9.98
N GLY A 131 3.10 -9.84 -9.10
CA GLY A 131 3.02 -10.16 -7.68
C GLY A 131 2.15 -9.20 -6.86
N LEU A 132 1.78 -8.05 -7.43
CA LEU A 132 0.92 -7.04 -6.79
C LEU A 132 -0.52 -7.15 -7.31
N VAL A 133 -1.48 -7.29 -6.39
CA VAL A 133 -2.91 -7.35 -6.74
C VAL A 133 -3.62 -6.15 -6.13
N LEU A 134 -4.29 -5.34 -6.96
CA LEU A 134 -5.07 -4.16 -6.56
C LEU A 134 -6.54 -4.52 -6.33
N HIS A 135 -7.18 -3.85 -5.36
CA HIS A 135 -8.50 -4.23 -4.85
C HIS A 135 -9.53 -3.10 -4.78
N GLY A 136 -9.27 -1.96 -5.44
CA GLY A 136 -10.05 -0.74 -5.28
C GLY A 136 -9.58 0.13 -4.11
N PRO A 137 -10.21 1.30 -3.91
CA PRO A 137 -9.77 2.28 -2.93
C PRO A 137 -9.84 1.73 -1.49
N PRO A 138 -8.99 2.25 -0.57
CA PRO A 138 -9.15 1.97 0.85
C PRO A 138 -10.53 2.46 1.32
N PRO A 139 -11.14 1.80 2.33
CA PRO A 139 -12.38 2.31 2.90
C PRO A 139 -12.17 3.74 3.40
N ASP A 140 -13.17 4.60 3.16
CA ASP A 140 -13.21 5.96 3.70
C ASP A 140 -13.26 5.88 5.22
N GLU A 141 -12.09 5.94 5.84
CA GLU A 141 -11.96 6.25 7.26
C GLU A 141 -12.18 7.75 7.36
N ALA A 142 -13.44 8.18 7.25
CA ALA A 142 -13.84 9.52 7.65
C ALA A 142 -13.21 9.77 9.02
N LEU A 143 -12.37 10.81 9.08
CA LEU A 143 -11.66 11.31 10.26
C LEU A 143 -12.58 11.20 11.49
N THR A 144 -12.54 10.07 12.17
CA THR A 144 -13.25 9.86 13.42
C THR A 144 -12.26 10.35 14.45
N GLY A 145 -12.42 11.65 14.73
CA GLY A 145 -11.62 12.39 15.70
C GLY A 145 -11.74 11.85 17.12
#